data_AF-A0A0A1ZGY8-F1
#
_entry.id   AF-A0A0A1ZGY8-F1
#
_cell.length_a   1.000
_cell.length_b   1.000
_cell.length_c   1.000
_cell.angle_alpha   90.00
_cell.angle_beta   90.00
_cell.angle_gamma   90.00
#
_symmetry.space_group_name_H-M   'P 1'
#
loop_
_entity.id
_entity.type
_entity.pdbx_description
1 polymer ?
#
loop_
_entity_poly.entity_id
_entity_poly.type
_entity_poly.pdbx_seq_one_letter_code
_entity_poly.pdbx_strand_id
1 'polypeptide(L)'
;MESEDDLLNLLLKSPNSDKIQSIAEQLEFDHNFSFSKDRNALEGVWELRWSSSNSPFLKYSPFIDNLQILDPINLNGLNLLKPRGIKSIIGTGILIRLNYINEKKIGVKFTHAGVIGPKFGRKNIKAMKEINNEQLGWLEITYLSNKLRICRGDKGTLFVLRKKNSPILFKNFKEFIKIY
;
A
#
# COMPACT_ATOMS: atom_id res chain seq x y z
N MET A 1 18.75 2.34 -20.87
CA MET A 1 17.39 2.07 -20.37
C MET A 1 17.47 2.24 -18.86
N GLU A 2 16.73 3.19 -18.29
CA GLU A 2 16.73 3.38 -16.83
C GLU A 2 16.09 2.14 -16.18
N SER A 3 16.71 1.63 -15.11
CA SER A 3 16.38 0.35 -14.50
C SER A 3 15.49 0.49 -13.26
N GLU A 4 14.95 -0.64 -12.79
CA GLU A 4 14.26 -0.71 -11.50
C GLU A 4 15.14 -0.18 -10.34
N ASP A 5 16.44 -0.50 -10.37
CA ASP A 5 17.38 -0.06 -9.33
C ASP A 5 17.65 1.45 -9.39
N ASP A 6 17.58 2.08 -10.58
CA ASP A 6 17.65 3.53 -10.72
C ASP A 6 16.45 4.21 -10.07
N LEU A 7 15.24 3.70 -10.32
CA LEU A 7 14.02 4.19 -9.68
C LEU A 7 14.09 4.03 -8.16
N LEU A 8 14.50 2.85 -7.68
CA LEU A 8 14.63 2.60 -6.24
C LEU A 8 15.65 3.55 -5.60
N ASN A 9 16.79 3.80 -6.24
CA ASN A 9 17.80 4.75 -5.76
C ASN A 9 17.23 6.17 -5.64
N LEU A 10 16.50 6.65 -6.65
CA LEU A 10 15.84 7.96 -6.61
C LEU A 10 14.83 8.04 -5.46
N LEU A 11 13.95 7.03 -5.32
CA LEU A 11 12.95 7.01 -4.24
C LEU A 11 13.57 7.05 -2.84
N LEU A 12 14.79 6.55 -2.67
CA LEU A 12 15.48 6.50 -1.37
C LEU A 12 16.34 7.73 -1.10
N LYS A 13 17.08 8.22 -2.10
CA LYS A 13 18.07 9.31 -1.93
C LYS A 13 17.53 10.67 -2.35
N SER A 14 16.65 10.71 -3.35
CA SER A 14 16.15 11.94 -3.98
C SER A 14 14.65 11.85 -4.29
N PRO A 15 13.78 11.70 -3.27
CA PRO A 15 12.35 11.39 -3.45
C PRO A 15 11.53 12.51 -4.14
N ASN A 16 12.12 13.70 -4.33
CA ASN A 16 11.52 14.82 -5.06
C ASN A 16 12.06 14.96 -6.49
N SER A 17 12.80 13.97 -7.00
CA SER A 17 13.35 14.04 -8.35
C SER A 17 12.24 13.97 -9.40
N ASP A 18 12.26 14.91 -10.35
CA ASP A 18 11.31 14.95 -11.48
C ASP A 18 11.44 13.75 -12.42
N LYS A 19 12.53 12.98 -12.32
CA LYS A 19 12.76 11.75 -13.11
C LYS A 19 11.95 10.54 -12.62
N ILE A 20 11.42 10.59 -11.40
CA ILE A 20 10.72 9.43 -10.81
C ILE A 20 9.52 9.03 -11.67
N GLN A 21 8.75 10.00 -12.15
CA GLN A 21 7.58 9.73 -12.98
C GLN A 21 7.96 9.06 -14.30
N SER A 22 8.93 9.63 -15.03
CA SER A 22 9.31 9.11 -16.35
C SER A 22 9.87 7.70 -16.29
N ILE A 23 10.65 7.38 -15.25
CA ILE A 23 11.18 6.02 -15.06
C ILE A 23 10.06 5.06 -14.67
N ALA A 24 9.17 5.47 -13.76
CA ALA A 24 8.03 4.65 -13.37
C ALA A 24 7.16 4.31 -14.59
N GLU A 25 6.81 5.29 -15.41
CA GLU A 25 6.04 5.11 -16.64
C GLU A 25 6.77 4.21 -17.66
N GLN A 26 8.10 4.28 -17.75
CA GLN A 26 8.88 3.36 -18.58
C GLN A 26 8.74 1.90 -18.10
N LEU A 27 8.84 1.66 -16.79
CA LEU A 27 8.66 0.32 -16.22
C LEU A 27 7.23 -0.19 -16.35
N GLU A 28 6.23 0.69 -16.41
CA GLU A 28 4.84 0.27 -16.65
C GLU A 28 4.68 -0.41 -18.02
N PHE A 29 5.48 -0.09 -19.04
CA PHE A 29 5.34 -0.71 -20.37
C PHE A 29 5.47 -2.24 -20.33
N ASP A 30 6.30 -2.77 -19.42
CA ASP A 30 6.51 -4.21 -19.28
C ASP A 30 5.22 -4.96 -18.88
N HIS A 31 4.25 -4.29 -18.23
CA HIS A 31 2.97 -4.86 -17.78
C HIS A 31 3.10 -6.29 -17.23
N ASN A 32 4.03 -6.49 -16.31
CA ASN A 32 4.50 -7.82 -15.92
C ASN A 32 3.65 -8.51 -14.83
N PHE A 33 2.45 -7.99 -14.54
CA PHE A 33 1.57 -8.50 -13.49
C PHE A 33 0.35 -9.24 -14.05
N SER A 34 0.07 -10.41 -13.48
CA SER A 34 -1.15 -11.19 -13.65
C SER A 34 -1.61 -11.69 -12.29
N PHE A 35 -2.78 -11.25 -11.83
CA PHE A 35 -3.30 -11.57 -10.50
C PHE A 35 -3.34 -13.07 -10.22
N SER A 36 -3.74 -13.88 -11.19
CA SER A 36 -3.81 -15.34 -11.04
C SER A 36 -2.44 -15.97 -10.73
N LYS A 37 -1.35 -15.40 -11.25
CA LYS A 37 0.03 -15.89 -11.09
C LYS A 37 0.76 -15.22 -9.91
N ASP A 38 0.55 -13.91 -9.76
CA ASP A 38 1.43 -13.05 -8.96
C ASP A 38 0.83 -12.61 -7.62
N ARG A 39 -0.40 -13.03 -7.29
CA ARG A 39 -1.04 -12.69 -6.00
C ARG A 39 -0.15 -12.99 -4.77
N ASN A 40 0.66 -14.04 -4.84
CA ASN A 40 1.59 -14.39 -3.75
C ASN A 40 2.73 -13.37 -3.65
N ALA A 41 3.24 -12.89 -4.79
CA ALA A 41 4.27 -11.85 -4.83
C ALA A 41 3.72 -10.48 -4.37
N LEU A 42 2.44 -10.22 -4.60
CA LEU A 42 1.74 -9.03 -4.13
C LEU A 42 1.50 -9.03 -2.61
N GLU A 43 1.45 -10.20 -1.97
CA GLU A 43 1.28 -10.30 -0.51
C GLU A 43 2.43 -9.58 0.23
N GLY A 44 2.07 -8.81 1.25
CA GLY A 44 3.00 -8.22 2.20
C GLY A 44 2.76 -6.75 2.52
N VAL A 45 3.83 -6.08 2.96
CA VAL A 45 3.81 -4.68 3.38
C VAL A 45 4.48 -3.82 2.31
N TRP A 46 3.77 -2.82 1.81
CA TRP A 46 4.23 -1.90 0.79
C TRP A 46 4.27 -0.47 1.36
N GLU A 47 5.37 0.25 1.18
CA GLU A 47 5.51 1.66 1.58
C GLU A 47 5.31 2.55 0.36
N LEU A 48 4.38 3.50 0.44
CA LEU A 48 4.28 4.54 -0.57
C LEU A 48 5.53 5.42 -0.53
N ARG A 49 6.27 5.45 -1.64
CA ARG A 49 7.49 6.25 -1.77
C ARG A 49 7.32 7.44 -2.70
N TRP A 50 6.36 7.38 -3.62
CA TRP A 50 6.02 8.49 -4.50
C TRP A 50 4.61 8.31 -5.07
N SER A 51 3.94 9.43 -5.37
CA SER A 51 2.72 9.43 -6.19
C SER A 51 2.64 10.69 -7.05
N SER A 52 1.90 10.61 -8.16
CA SER A 52 1.59 11.78 -8.99
C SER A 52 0.47 12.66 -8.42
N SER A 53 -0.04 12.34 -7.23
CA SER A 53 -1.13 13.10 -6.60
C SER A 53 -0.62 14.37 -5.93
N ASN A 54 -1.42 15.43 -6.00
CA ASN A 54 -1.19 16.64 -5.20
C ASN A 54 -1.63 16.49 -3.73
N SER A 55 -2.32 15.39 -3.36
CA SER A 55 -2.80 15.16 -2.00
C SER A 55 -1.65 15.03 -1.00
N PRO A 56 -1.63 15.81 0.11
CA PRO A 56 -0.59 15.72 1.12
C PRO A 56 -0.43 14.32 1.75
N PHE A 57 -1.53 13.59 1.90
CA PHE A 57 -1.52 12.25 2.49
C PHE A 57 -0.91 11.19 1.56
N LEU A 58 -0.74 11.50 0.26
CA LEU A 58 -0.16 10.61 -0.74
C LEU A 58 1.29 11.00 -1.10
N LYS A 59 1.88 11.94 -0.35
CA LYS A 59 3.29 12.32 -0.46
C LYS A 59 4.14 11.52 0.52
N TYR A 60 5.40 11.32 0.16
CA TYR A 60 6.37 10.67 1.03
C TYR A 60 6.72 11.56 2.25
N SER A 61 6.94 10.92 3.41
CA SER A 61 7.44 11.57 4.62
C SER A 61 8.55 10.74 5.27
N PRO A 62 9.65 11.37 5.74
CA PRO A 62 10.69 10.68 6.49
C PRO A 62 10.23 10.26 7.90
N PHE A 63 9.20 10.87 8.47
CA PHE A 63 8.75 10.61 9.84
C PHE A 63 7.56 9.66 9.93
N ILE A 64 6.78 9.54 8.85
CA ILE A 64 5.57 8.74 8.79
C ILE A 64 5.77 7.65 7.73
N ASP A 65 5.55 6.40 8.13
CA ASP A 65 5.36 5.30 7.19
C ASP A 65 3.92 5.39 6.64
N ASN A 66 3.79 5.52 5.32
CA ASN A 66 2.52 5.37 4.61
C ASN A 66 2.48 3.98 3.98
N LEU A 67 1.81 3.05 4.65
CA LEU A 67 1.84 1.63 4.31
C LEU A 67 0.54 1.16 3.68
N GLN A 68 0.67 0.28 2.70
CA GLN A 68 -0.41 -0.59 2.24
C GLN A 68 -0.02 -2.03 2.59
N ILE A 69 -0.75 -2.62 3.50
CA ILE A 69 -0.59 -4.03 3.88
C ILE A 69 -1.63 -4.83 3.11
N LEU A 70 -1.21 -5.80 2.31
CA LEU A 70 -2.08 -6.54 1.40
C LEU A 70 -1.99 -8.04 1.65
N ASP A 71 -3.16 -8.65 1.76
CA ASP A 71 -3.39 -10.08 1.80
C ASP A 71 -4.42 -10.44 0.72
N PRO A 72 -3.98 -10.53 -0.55
CA PRO A 72 -4.87 -10.82 -1.67
C PRO A 72 -5.43 -12.24 -1.63
N ILE A 73 -4.84 -13.15 -0.84
CA ILE A 73 -5.32 -14.53 -0.67
C ILE A 73 -6.61 -14.52 0.16
N ASN A 74 -6.63 -13.74 1.25
CA ASN A 74 -7.81 -13.59 2.10
C ASN A 74 -8.65 -12.36 1.74
N LEU A 75 -8.40 -11.74 0.57
CA LEU A 75 -9.13 -10.58 0.05
C LEU A 75 -9.18 -9.40 1.03
N ASN A 76 -8.05 -9.14 1.68
CA ASN A 76 -7.95 -8.21 2.79
C ASN A 76 -6.80 -7.22 2.61
N GLY A 77 -6.97 -6.02 3.15
CA GLY A 77 -5.89 -5.04 3.21
C GLY A 77 -6.08 -3.97 4.28
N LEU A 78 -5.03 -3.18 4.47
CA LEU A 78 -5.01 -2.05 5.38
C LEU A 78 -4.10 -0.95 4.82
N ASN A 79 -4.67 0.23 4.59
CA ASN A 79 -3.88 1.46 4.45
C ASN A 79 -3.59 1.98 5.85
N LEU A 80 -2.32 2.19 6.18
CA LEU A 80 -1.86 2.58 7.52
C LEU A 80 -0.87 3.74 7.44
N LEU A 81 -1.26 4.89 7.97
CA LEU A 81 -0.35 6.00 8.27
C LEU A 81 0.13 5.86 9.70
N LYS A 82 1.43 5.69 9.90
CA LYS A 82 1.99 5.46 11.23
C LYS A 82 3.34 6.13 11.48
N PRO A 83 3.69 6.45 12.74
CA PRO A 83 5.03 6.90 13.06
C PRO A 83 6.07 5.85 12.65
N ARG A 84 7.14 6.30 11.98
CA ARG A 84 8.22 5.44 11.50
C ARG A 84 8.98 4.82 12.67
N GLY A 85 9.46 3.58 12.50
CA GLY A 85 10.28 2.87 13.48
C GLY A 85 9.49 2.04 14.51
N ILE A 86 8.17 2.23 14.64
CA ILE A 86 7.34 1.43 15.54
C ILE A 86 6.87 0.15 14.83
N LYS A 87 7.14 -1.03 15.41
CA LYS A 87 6.81 -2.36 14.81
C LYS A 87 5.34 -2.80 14.94
N SER A 88 4.54 -2.09 15.72
CA SER A 88 3.13 -2.39 15.95
C SER A 88 2.22 -1.70 14.93
N ILE A 89 1.01 -2.26 14.72
CA ILE A 89 -0.08 -1.60 14.00
C ILE A 89 -0.63 -0.50 14.91
N ILE A 90 -0.16 0.73 14.70
CA ILE A 90 -0.56 1.93 15.44
C ILE A 90 -0.59 3.10 14.46
N GLY A 91 -1.54 4.02 14.57
CA GLY A 91 -1.68 5.18 13.69
C GLY A 91 -3.10 5.31 13.15
N THR A 92 -3.24 5.93 11.98
CA THR A 92 -4.53 6.06 11.29
C THR A 92 -4.65 4.95 10.25
N GLY A 93 -5.72 4.17 10.34
CA GLY A 93 -5.96 3.01 9.50
C GLY A 93 -7.24 3.12 8.67
N ILE A 94 -7.21 2.57 7.47
CA ILE A 94 -8.40 2.30 6.64
C ILE A 94 -8.35 0.82 6.22
N LEU A 95 -9.34 0.05 6.67
CA LEU A 95 -9.51 -1.34 6.28
C LEU A 95 -10.04 -1.46 4.87
N ILE A 96 -9.48 -2.42 4.15
CA ILE A 96 -9.80 -2.71 2.75
C ILE A 96 -10.30 -4.15 2.65
N ARG A 97 -11.42 -4.33 1.95
CA ARG A 97 -11.74 -5.61 1.31
C ARG A 97 -11.35 -5.54 -0.15
N LEU A 98 -10.61 -6.54 -0.60
CA LEU A 98 -10.18 -6.67 -1.98
C LEU A 98 -11.19 -7.52 -2.75
N ASN A 99 -11.33 -7.30 -4.05
CA ASN A 99 -11.97 -8.26 -4.94
C ASN A 99 -11.18 -8.37 -6.24
N TYR A 100 -11.28 -9.52 -6.87
CA TYR A 100 -10.71 -9.71 -8.19
C TYR A 100 -11.63 -9.06 -9.23
N ILE A 101 -11.09 -8.15 -10.04
CA ILE A 101 -11.80 -7.58 -11.19
C ILE A 101 -11.34 -8.29 -12.46
N ASN A 102 -10.04 -8.33 -12.70
CA ASN A 102 -9.41 -9.05 -13.81
C ASN A 102 -7.91 -9.26 -13.54
N GLU A 103 -7.18 -9.83 -14.50
CA GLU A 103 -5.75 -10.14 -14.35
C GLU A 103 -4.85 -8.94 -13.99
N LYS A 104 -5.25 -7.71 -14.32
CA LYS A 104 -4.46 -6.50 -14.02
C LYS A 104 -5.06 -5.66 -12.88
N LYS A 105 -6.36 -5.78 -12.63
CA LYS A 105 -7.12 -4.91 -11.73
C LYS A 105 -7.65 -5.64 -10.51
N ILE A 106 -7.44 -5.03 -9.36
CA ILE A 106 -7.98 -5.44 -8.07
C ILE A 106 -8.90 -4.33 -7.59
N GLY A 107 -10.14 -4.67 -7.25
CA GLY A 107 -11.04 -3.70 -6.64
C GLY A 107 -10.78 -3.58 -5.15
N VAL A 108 -11.12 -2.41 -4.64
CA VAL A 108 -10.85 -1.94 -3.29
C VAL A 108 -12.16 -1.40 -2.73
N LYS A 109 -12.61 -1.97 -1.63
CA LYS A 109 -13.73 -1.44 -0.83
C LYS A 109 -13.20 -1.01 0.53
N PHE A 110 -13.37 0.26 0.88
CA PHE A 110 -13.05 0.74 2.23
C PHE A 110 -14.21 0.42 3.17
N THR A 111 -13.94 -0.34 4.24
CA THR A 111 -14.98 -0.80 5.17
C THR A 111 -14.98 -0.06 6.49
N HIS A 112 -13.79 0.24 7.02
CA HIS A 112 -13.63 0.88 8.32
C HIS A 112 -12.48 1.87 8.28
N ALA A 113 -12.60 2.97 9.01
CA ALA A 113 -11.52 3.95 9.17
C ALA A 113 -11.44 4.43 10.61
N GLY A 114 -10.25 4.84 11.03
CA GLY A 114 -10.07 5.48 12.32
C GLY A 114 -8.68 5.33 12.91
N VAL A 115 -8.60 5.48 14.23
CA VAL A 115 -7.34 5.47 14.97
C VAL A 115 -7.12 4.10 15.61
N ILE A 116 -5.93 3.56 15.39
CA ILE A 116 -5.41 2.35 16.02
C ILE A 116 -4.34 2.79 17.01
N GLY A 117 -4.65 2.73 18.30
CA GLY A 117 -3.75 3.12 19.39
C GLY A 117 -2.94 1.95 19.94
N PRO A 118 -2.04 2.23 20.91
CA PRO A 118 -1.28 1.20 21.59
C PRO A 118 -2.19 0.31 22.46
N LYS A 119 -1.66 -0.87 22.82
CA LYS A 119 -2.30 -1.72 23.84
C LYS A 119 -1.93 -1.18 25.22
N PHE A 120 -2.92 -0.88 26.05
CA PHE A 120 -2.73 -0.55 27.46
C PHE A 120 -3.36 -1.65 28.31
N GLY A 121 -2.52 -2.50 28.91
CA GLY A 121 -2.95 -3.70 29.63
C GLY A 121 -3.76 -4.64 28.72
N ARG A 122 -5.01 -4.95 29.10
CA ARG A 122 -5.94 -5.78 28.31
C ARG A 122 -6.80 -4.99 27.32
N LYS A 123 -6.77 -3.65 27.36
CA LYS A 123 -7.61 -2.80 26.50
C LYS A 123 -6.82 -2.32 25.28
N ASN A 124 -7.43 -2.44 24.11
CA ASN A 124 -6.93 -1.80 22.90
C ASN A 124 -7.60 -0.43 22.78
N ILE A 125 -6.83 0.66 22.66
CA ILE A 125 -7.40 1.94 22.24
C ILE A 125 -7.62 1.83 20.73
N LYS A 126 -8.84 1.53 20.29
CA LYS A 126 -9.21 1.45 18.88
C LYS A 126 -10.50 2.22 18.69
N ALA A 127 -10.48 3.19 17.78
CA ALA A 127 -11.64 3.95 17.38
C ALA A 127 -11.83 3.80 15.86
N MET A 128 -11.94 2.55 15.41
CA MET A 128 -12.29 2.24 14.02
C MET A 128 -13.81 2.27 13.92
N LYS A 129 -14.33 3.03 12.96
CA LYS A 129 -15.75 3.09 12.66
C LYS A 129 -16.00 2.55 11.26
N GLU A 130 -17.12 1.88 11.09
CA GLU A 130 -17.60 1.50 9.77
C GLU A 130 -17.83 2.76 8.91
N ILE A 131 -17.50 2.67 7.63
CA ILE A 131 -17.72 3.75 6.68
C ILE A 131 -19.12 3.53 6.07
N ASN A 132 -20.07 4.39 6.45
CA ASN A 132 -21.48 4.25 6.06
C ASN A 132 -21.73 4.37 4.55
N ASN A 133 -20.85 5.06 3.82
CA ASN A 133 -20.96 5.23 2.37
C ASN A 133 -19.92 4.33 1.70
N GLU A 134 -20.37 3.43 0.81
CA GLU A 134 -19.47 2.56 0.08
C GLU A 134 -18.48 3.38 -0.76
N GLN A 135 -17.23 3.41 -0.32
CA GLN A 135 -16.14 3.96 -1.09
C GLN A 135 -15.46 2.82 -1.83
N LEU A 136 -15.78 2.74 -3.11
CA LEU A 136 -15.25 1.76 -4.05
C LEU A 136 -14.19 2.41 -4.94
N GLY A 137 -13.18 1.64 -5.28
CA GLY A 137 -12.16 2.01 -6.27
C GLY A 137 -11.49 0.76 -6.82
N TRP A 138 -10.51 0.96 -7.70
CA TRP A 138 -9.66 -0.12 -8.20
C TRP A 138 -8.21 0.33 -8.25
N LEU A 139 -7.32 -0.65 -8.18
CA LEU A 139 -5.90 -0.52 -8.44
C LEU A 139 -5.55 -1.40 -9.64
N GLU A 140 -4.99 -0.79 -10.67
CA GLU A 140 -4.36 -1.50 -11.77
C GLU A 140 -2.88 -1.64 -11.46
N ILE A 141 -2.40 -2.86 -11.27
CA ILE A 141 -0.97 -3.12 -11.01
C ILE A 141 -0.31 -3.26 -12.38
N THR A 142 0.55 -2.29 -12.70
CA THR A 142 1.21 -2.16 -14.00
C THR A 142 2.63 -2.70 -13.96
N TYR A 143 3.26 -2.74 -12.79
CA TYR A 143 4.56 -3.38 -12.59
C TYR A 143 4.65 -3.98 -11.19
N LEU A 144 5.18 -5.20 -11.07
CA LEU A 144 5.45 -5.86 -9.80
C LEU A 144 6.80 -6.57 -9.84
N SER A 145 7.56 -6.41 -8.75
CA SER A 145 8.78 -7.16 -8.47
C SER A 145 8.85 -7.52 -6.99
N ASN A 146 9.98 -8.09 -6.55
CA ASN A 146 10.27 -8.31 -5.14
C ASN A 146 10.64 -7.02 -4.38
N LYS A 147 10.97 -5.91 -5.06
CA LYS A 147 11.39 -4.63 -4.44
C LYS A 147 10.35 -3.53 -4.62
N LEU A 148 9.67 -3.47 -5.76
CA LEU A 148 8.78 -2.38 -6.15
C LEU A 148 7.43 -2.90 -6.64
N ARG A 149 6.43 -2.03 -6.50
CA ARG A 149 5.13 -2.15 -7.15
C ARG A 149 4.75 -0.78 -7.68
N ILE A 150 4.33 -0.76 -8.94
CA ILE A 150 3.77 0.41 -9.60
C ILE A 150 2.30 0.10 -9.89
N CYS A 151 1.42 1.03 -9.55
CA CYS A 151 0.01 0.89 -9.84
C CYS A 151 -0.67 2.22 -10.15
N ARG A 152 -1.79 2.14 -10.86
CA ARG A 152 -2.69 3.26 -11.13
C ARG A 152 -3.99 3.11 -10.36
N GLY A 153 -4.39 4.19 -9.70
CA GLY A 153 -5.71 4.29 -9.09
C GLY A 153 -6.80 4.59 -10.11
N ASP A 154 -8.06 4.47 -9.68
CA ASP A 154 -9.27 4.78 -10.43
C ASP A 154 -9.27 6.17 -11.10
N LYS A 155 -8.66 7.17 -10.47
CA LYS A 155 -8.50 8.54 -10.98
C LYS A 155 -7.22 8.74 -11.81
N GLY A 156 -6.55 7.67 -12.22
CA GLY A 156 -5.30 7.73 -12.98
C GLY A 156 -4.06 8.14 -12.17
N THR A 157 -4.17 8.26 -10.84
CA THR A 157 -3.01 8.55 -9.98
C THR A 157 -2.00 7.41 -10.08
N LEU A 158 -0.75 7.73 -10.41
CA LEU A 158 0.36 6.81 -10.43
C LEU A 158 0.95 6.70 -9.02
N PHE A 159 1.11 5.48 -8.52
CA PHE A 159 1.71 5.19 -7.23
C PHE A 159 2.94 4.30 -7.41
N VAL A 160 4.02 4.66 -6.73
CA VAL A 160 5.24 3.83 -6.67
C VAL A 160 5.48 3.45 -5.22
N LEU A 161 5.41 2.15 -4.96
CA LEU A 161 5.55 1.58 -3.63
C LEU A 161 6.76 0.64 -3.54
N ARG A 162 7.44 0.68 -2.40
CA ARG A 162 8.55 -0.22 -2.09
C ARG A 162 8.07 -1.35 -1.18
N LYS A 163 8.48 -2.58 -1.47
CA LYS A 163 8.25 -3.73 -0.57
C LYS A 163 9.09 -3.56 0.69
N LYS A 164 8.44 -3.66 1.86
CA LYS A 164 9.12 -3.70 3.16
C LYS A 164 9.23 -5.14 3.63
N ASN A 165 10.45 -5.54 4.03
CA ASN A 165 10.63 -6.76 4.79
C ASN A 165 10.11 -6.54 6.23
N SER A 166 8.86 -6.89 6.48
CA SER A 166 8.20 -6.65 7.78
C SER A 166 7.24 -7.78 8.17
N PRO A 167 7.74 -9.02 8.32
CA PRO A 167 6.91 -10.20 8.61
C PRO A 167 6.14 -10.07 9.93
N ILE A 168 6.74 -9.42 10.94
CA ILE A 168 6.08 -9.17 12.23
C ILE A 168 4.87 -8.23 12.05
N LEU A 169 5.01 -7.17 11.26
CA LEU A 169 3.92 -6.23 11.01
C LEU A 169 2.81 -6.90 10.21
N PHE A 170 3.16 -7.72 9.22
CA PHE A 170 2.20 -8.50 8.44
C PHE A 170 1.42 -9.51 9.30
N LYS A 171 2.12 -10.24 10.18
CA LYS A 171 1.48 -11.14 11.17
C LYS A 171 0.53 -10.36 12.08
N ASN A 172 0.97 -9.21 12.60
CA ASN A 172 0.13 -8.36 13.46
C ASN A 172 -1.12 -7.84 12.71
N PHE A 173 -0.99 -7.54 11.42
CA PHE A 173 -2.12 -7.22 10.56
C PHE A 173 -3.11 -8.39 10.44
N LYS A 174 -2.63 -9.63 10.17
CA LYS A 174 -3.50 -10.81 10.10
C LYS A 174 -4.28 -11.05 11.40
N GLU A 175 -3.69 -10.81 12.56
CA GLU A 175 -4.42 -10.87 13.84
C GLU A 175 -5.36 -9.67 14.04
N PHE A 176 -4.95 -8.48 13.60
CA PHE A 176 -5.76 -7.26 13.71
C PHE A 176 -7.03 -7.33 12.87
N ILE A 177 -7.00 -7.93 11.68
CA ILE A 177 -8.15 -7.96 10.78
C ILE A 177 -9.20 -9.02 11.17
N LYS A 178 -8.85 -10.06 11.93
CA LYS A 178 -9.81 -11.11 12.38
C LYS A 178 -10.98 -10.58 13.22
N ILE A 179 -10.86 -9.38 13.77
CA ILE A 179 -11.90 -8.75 14.59
C ILE A 179 -12.77 -7.75 13.79
N TYR A 180 -12.63 -7.72 12.45
CA TYR A 180 -13.41 -6.91 11.51
C TYR A 180 -13.83 -7.73 10.27
#